data_AF-A0A929H1Z5-F1
#
_entry.id   AF-A0A929H1Z5-F1
#
_cell.length_a   1.000
_cell.length_b   1.000
_cell.length_c   1.000
_cell.angle_alpha   90.00
_cell.angle_beta   90.00
_cell.angle_gamma   90.00
#
_symmetry.space_group_name_H-M   'P 1'
#
loop_
_entity.id
_entity.type
_entity.pdbx_description
1 polymer ?
#
loop_
_entity_poly.entity_id
_entity_poly.type
_entity_poly.pdbx_seq_one_letter_code
_entity_poly.pdbx_strand_id
1 'polypeptide(L)'
;SSSKTYPANEWVTAEMIVLGDSIIHHVLEGDTVLTYTKPQIGGELPEGFPLAEGTLLKKGHIAIQAESHSTEFRKVELLDLSKK
;
A
#
# COMPACT_ATOMS: atom_id res chain seq x y z
N SER A 1 5.53 -2.46 11.40
CA SER A 1 6.44 -2.86 10.32
C SER A 1 7.72 -3.39 10.96
N SER A 2 8.27 -4.49 10.44
CA SER A 2 9.53 -5.09 10.89
C SER A 2 10.68 -4.89 9.89
N SER A 3 10.51 -4.01 8.90
CA SER A 3 11.52 -3.76 7.88
C SER A 3 12.81 -3.18 8.45
N LYS A 4 13.95 -3.56 7.86
CA LYS A 4 15.21 -2.82 7.98
C LYS A 4 15.13 -1.48 7.23
N THR A 5 16.02 -0.56 7.56
CA THR A 5 16.25 0.67 6.80
C THR A 5 17.18 0.38 5.62
N TYR A 6 16.91 0.99 4.47
CA TYR A 6 17.73 0.87 3.28
C TYR A 6 18.59 2.13 3.09
N PRO A 7 19.85 1.99 2.64
CA PRO A 7 20.68 3.13 2.28
C PRO A 7 20.06 3.96 1.13
N ALA A 8 20.45 5.23 1.05
CA ALA A 8 20.14 6.05 -0.12
C ALA A 8 20.87 5.50 -1.37
N ASN A 9 20.28 5.70 -2.55
CA ASN A 9 20.80 5.32 -3.87
C ASN A 9 20.82 3.80 -4.18
N GLU A 10 20.07 2.99 -3.43
CA GLU A 10 19.82 1.59 -3.77
C GLU A 10 18.39 1.39 -4.27
N TRP A 11 18.22 0.47 -5.21
CA TRP A 11 16.89 0.05 -5.65
C TRP A 11 16.33 -0.95 -4.65
N VAL A 12 15.12 -0.68 -4.17
CA VAL A 12 14.35 -1.58 -3.31
C VAL A 12 13.08 -1.96 -4.04
N THR A 13 12.80 -3.26 -4.10
CA THR A 13 11.57 -3.81 -4.65
C THR A 13 10.53 -3.83 -3.53
N ALA A 14 9.44 -3.11 -3.74
CA ALA A 14 8.29 -3.12 -2.86
C ALA A 14 7.11 -3.76 -3.58
N GLU A 15 6.50 -4.74 -2.94
CA GLU A 15 5.30 -5.40 -3.42
C GLU A 15 4.19 -5.25 -2.37
N MET A 16 2.96 -5.10 -2.86
CA MET A 16 1.77 -5.10 -2.01
C MET A 16 0.80 -6.16 -2.51
N ILE A 17 0.51 -7.13 -1.66
CA ILE A 17 -0.46 -8.19 -1.97
C ILE A 17 -1.75 -7.83 -1.24
N VAL A 18 -2.79 -7.51 -2.01
CA VAL A 18 -4.08 -7.04 -1.49
C VAL A 18 -5.18 -8.02 -1.87
N LEU A 19 -5.73 -8.70 -0.87
CA LEU A 19 -6.87 -9.61 -1.04
C LEU A 19 -8.16 -8.94 -0.53
N GLY A 20 -8.59 -7.88 -1.24
CA GLY A 20 -9.75 -7.08 -0.87
C GLY A 20 -9.63 -6.49 0.54
N ASP A 21 -10.69 -6.62 1.33
CA ASP A 21 -10.71 -6.24 2.74
C ASP A 21 -10.26 -7.38 3.69
N SER A 22 -9.86 -8.54 3.15
CA SER A 22 -9.47 -9.69 3.95
C SER A 22 -8.09 -9.51 4.55
N ILE A 23 -7.06 -9.45 3.71
CA ILE A 23 -5.67 -9.40 4.16
C ILE A 23 -4.82 -8.57 3.18
N ILE A 24 -3.88 -7.81 3.75
CA ILE A 24 -2.91 -7.00 3.03
C ILE A 24 -1.53 -7.32 3.56
N HIS A 25 -0.61 -7.63 2.65
CA HIS A 25 0.81 -7.81 2.93
C HIS A 25 1.63 -6.72 2.25
N HIS A 26 2.59 -6.17 2.98
CA HIS A 26 3.66 -5.36 2.40
C HIS A 26 4.92 -6.20 2.41
N VAL A 27 5.53 -6.34 1.25
CA VAL A 27 6.71 -7.18 1.02
C VAL A 27 7.82 -6.28 0.50
N LEU A 28 8.99 -6.36 1.12
CA LEU A 28 10.19 -5.65 0.67
C LEU A 28 11.27 -6.68 0.40
N GLU A 29 11.84 -6.69 -0.81
CA GLU A 29 12.87 -7.64 -1.23
C GLU A 29 12.49 -9.12 -0.97
N GLY A 30 11.21 -9.46 -1.15
CA GLY A 30 10.67 -10.81 -0.93
C GLY A 30 10.28 -11.14 0.52
N ASP A 31 10.61 -10.28 1.49
CA ASP A 31 10.26 -10.48 2.90
C ASP A 31 9.00 -9.71 3.30
N THR A 32 8.03 -10.39 3.91
CA THR A 32 6.83 -9.74 4.44
C THR A 32 7.18 -8.93 5.69
N VAL A 33 7.07 -7.61 5.60
CA VAL A 33 7.43 -6.69 6.70
C VAL A 33 6.22 -6.12 7.45
N LEU A 34 5.03 -6.23 6.86
CA LEU A 34 3.78 -5.82 7.48
C LEU A 34 2.63 -6.67 6.96
N THR A 35 1.74 -7.05 7.87
CA THR A 35 0.48 -7.73 7.55
C THR A 35 -0.63 -7.15 8.39
N TYR A 36 -1.77 -6.88 7.78
CA TYR A 36 -3.00 -6.46 8.48
C TYR A 36 -4.23 -6.88 7.70
N THR A 37 -5.38 -6.79 8.37
CA THR A 37 -6.69 -7.25 7.88
C THR A 37 -7.74 -6.17 8.09
N LYS A 38 -8.83 -6.19 7.32
CA LYS A 38 -9.98 -5.29 7.50
C LYS A 38 -9.58 -3.80 7.48
N PRO A 39 -8.93 -3.30 6.41
CA PRO A 39 -8.66 -1.87 6.26
C PRO A 39 -9.98 -1.09 6.30
N GLN A 40 -9.99 0.07 6.95
CA GLN A 40 -11.18 0.90 7.16
C GLN A 40 -10.89 2.36 6.86
N ILE A 41 -11.93 3.10 6.45
CA ILE A 41 -11.92 4.57 6.42
C ILE A 41 -11.76 5.09 7.86
N GLY A 42 -10.86 6.04 8.08
CA GLY A 42 -10.65 6.68 9.37
C GLY A 42 -9.47 7.65 9.34
N GLY A 43 -9.15 8.24 10.50
CA GLY A 43 -8.13 9.27 10.63
C GLY A 43 -8.64 10.68 10.31
N GLU A 44 -7.75 11.57 9.90
CA GLU A 44 -8.12 12.92 9.48
C GLU A 44 -8.71 12.88 8.06
N LEU A 45 -10.05 12.94 7.99
CA LEU A 45 -10.78 12.97 6.73
C LEU A 45 -11.03 14.43 6.29
N PRO A 46 -10.95 14.73 4.98
CA PRO A 46 -11.30 16.06 4.49
C PRO A 46 -12.79 16.35 4.70
N GLU A 47 -13.15 17.63 4.76
CA GLU A 47 -14.54 18.05 4.85
C GLU A 47 -15.36 17.48 3.68
N GLY A 48 -16.51 16.89 3.98
CA GLY A 48 -17.40 16.30 2.98
C GLY A 48 -16.91 14.97 2.38
N PHE A 49 -15.96 14.28 3.02
CA PHE A 49 -15.52 12.96 2.56
C PHE A 49 -16.73 12.00 2.43
N PRO A 50 -16.88 11.29 1.30
CA PRO A 50 -18.14 10.62 0.96
C PRO A 50 -18.41 9.32 1.73
N LEU A 51 -17.43 8.80 2.48
CA LEU A 51 -17.55 7.55 3.23
C LEU A 51 -17.43 7.82 4.73
N ALA A 52 -18.28 7.15 5.52
CA ALA A 52 -18.21 7.23 6.97
C ALA A 52 -16.96 6.52 7.51
N GLU A 53 -16.44 7.01 8.64
CA GLU A 53 -15.42 6.33 9.43
C GLU A 53 -15.86 4.91 9.82
N GLY A 54 -14.93 3.95 9.82
CA GLY A 54 -15.18 2.53 10.04
C GLY A 54 -15.64 1.75 8.81
N THR A 55 -15.92 2.42 7.67
CA THR A 55 -16.30 1.73 6.42
C THR A 55 -15.16 0.83 5.94
N LEU A 56 -15.43 -0.46 5.71
CA LEU A 56 -14.44 -1.42 5.19
C LEU A 56 -14.00 -1.07 3.76
N LEU A 57 -12.70 -1.06 3.52
CA LEU A 57 -12.10 -0.71 2.24
C LEU A 57 -11.92 -1.94 1.36
N LYS A 58 -12.85 -2.17 0.43
CA LYS A 58 -12.84 -3.34 -0.47
C LYS A 58 -12.13 -3.12 -1.80
N LYS A 59 -12.05 -1.86 -2.23
CA LYS A 59 -11.47 -1.43 -3.52
C LYS A 59 -11.06 0.04 -3.44
N GLY A 60 -10.20 0.48 -4.35
CA GLY A 60 -9.74 1.86 -4.40
C GLY A 60 -8.78 2.11 -5.55
N HIS A 61 -8.02 3.18 -5.44
CA HIS A 61 -6.97 3.54 -6.38
C HIS A 61 -5.60 3.26 -5.76
N ILE A 62 -4.63 2.94 -6.61
CA ILE A 62 -3.22 2.92 -6.24
C ILE A 62 -2.65 4.28 -6.63
N ALA A 63 -2.01 4.95 -5.68
CA ALA A 63 -1.35 6.22 -5.90
C ALA A 63 0.10 6.13 -5.41
N ILE A 64 1.00 6.77 -6.15
CA ILE A 64 2.39 6.96 -5.75
C ILE A 64 2.54 8.45 -5.46
N GLN A 65 2.88 8.78 -4.22
CA GLN A 65 3.01 10.16 -3.79
C GLN A 65 4.22 10.80 -4.46
N ALA A 66 4.02 11.98 -5.05
CA ALA A 66 5.12 12.83 -5.49
C ALA A 66 5.65 13.58 -4.28
N GLU A 67 6.86 13.27 -3.83
CA GLU A 67 7.55 13.99 -2.76
C GLU A 67 8.45 15.10 -3.30
N SER A 68 8.74 16.10 -2.47
CA SER A 68 9.71 17.17 -2.79
C SER A 68 11.16 16.68 -2.78
N HIS A 69 11.43 15.56 -2.11
CA HIS A 69 12.74 14.90 -2.08
C HIS A 69 12.83 13.84 -3.19
N SER A 70 14.05 13.62 -3.70
CA SER A 70 14.31 12.72 -4.82
C SER A 70 13.97 11.26 -4.48
N THR A 71 12.85 10.76 -5.00
CA THR A 71 12.53 9.33 -5.05
C THR A 71 12.31 8.93 -6.50
N GLU A 72 13.00 7.89 -6.96
CA GLU A 72 12.88 7.36 -8.32
C GLU A 72 12.10 6.05 -8.31
N PHE A 73 11.23 5.86 -9.30
CA PHE A 73 10.45 4.65 -9.47
C PHE A 73 10.73 4.04 -10.84
N ARG A 74 10.89 2.71 -10.89
CA ARG A 74 10.99 1.95 -12.13
C ARG A 74 10.25 0.62 -12.00
N LYS A 75 9.85 0.04 -13.13
CA LYS A 75 9.15 -1.26 -13.20
C LYS A 75 7.91 -1.31 -12.30
N VAL A 76 6.96 -0.40 -12.54
CA VAL A 76 5.66 -0.42 -11.85
C VAL A 76 4.75 -1.38 -12.59
N GLU A 77 4.39 -2.48 -11.95
CA GLU A 77 3.59 -3.57 -12.51
C GLU A 77 2.36 -3.82 -11.65
N LEU A 78 1.28 -4.30 -12.26
CA LEU A 78 0.03 -4.63 -11.57
C LEU A 78 -0.48 -5.99 -12.05
N LEU A 79 -0.73 -6.89 -11.10
CA LEU A 79 -1.36 -8.18 -11.34
C LEU A 79 -2.74 -8.22 -10.67
N ASP A 80 -3.79 -8.37 -11.47
CA ASP A 80 -5.16 -8.56 -10.98
C ASP A 80 -5.38 -10.02 -10.55
N LEU A 81 -5.58 -10.23 -9.25
CA LEU A 81 -5.77 -11.54 -8.64
C LEU A 81 -7.23 -12.03 -8.69
N SER A 82 -8.18 -11.22 -9.17
CA SER A 82 -9.62 -11.56 -9.18
C SER A 82 -10.00 -12.60 -10.23
N LYS A 83 -9.10 -12.89 -11.18
CA LYS A 83 -9.33 -13.79 -12.32
C LYS A 83 -8.84 -15.22 -12.11
N LYS A 84 -8.51 -15.59 -10.87
CA LYS A 84 -8.11 -16.96 -10.49
C LYS A 84 -9.26 -17.73 -9.86
#